data_AF-A0A1V5Z579-F1
#
_entry.id   AF-A0A1V5Z579-F1
#
_cell.length_a   1.000
_cell.length_b   1.000
_cell.length_c   1.000
_cell.angle_alpha   90.00
_cell.angle_beta   90.00
_cell.angle_gamma   90.00
#
_symmetry.space_group_name_H-M   'P 1'
#
loop_
_entity.id
_entity.type
_entity.pdbx_description
1 polymer ?
#
loop_
_entity_poly.entity_id
_entity_poly.type
_entity_poly.pdbx_seq_one_letter_code
_entity_poly.pdbx_strand_id
1 'polypeptide(L)' 'MKEALKTGADILVVGRAITASKDVRHAAEEFLEELDKEEIDQFRIMTDF' A
#
# COMPACT_ATOMS: atom_id res chain seq x y z
N MET A 1 -10.34 -0.60 -2.51
CA MET A 1 -9.39 0.52 -2.29
C MET A 1 -10.06 1.87 -2.50
N LYS A 2 -10.61 2.16 -3.69
CA LYS A 2 -11.27 3.44 -4.00
C LYS A 2 -12.39 3.84 -3.03
N GLU A 3 -13.14 2.88 -2.49
CA GLU A 3 -14.14 3.17 -1.45
C GLU A 3 -13.50 3.59 -0.12
N ALA A 4 -12.46 2.89 0.34
CA ALA A 4 -11.74 3.22 1.58
C ALA A 4 -11.08 4.61 1.53
N LEU A 5 -10.51 4.97 0.38
CA LEU A 5 -9.95 6.32 0.15
C LEU A 5 -11.05 7.38 0.12
N LYS A 6 -12.18 7.12 -0.57
CA LYS A 6 -13.33 8.04 -0.61
C LYS A 6 -13.99 8.25 0.75
N THR A 7 -13.92 7.26 1.64
CA THR A 7 -14.42 7.39 3.02
C THR A 7 -13.49 8.22 3.91
N GLY A 8 -12.34 8.67 3.40
CA GLY A 8 -11.39 9.51 4.14
C GLY A 8 -10.55 8.71 5.13
N ALA A 9 -10.19 7.45 4.82
CA ALA A 9 -9.36 6.65 5.70
C ALA A 9 -7.95 7.28 5.86
N ASP A 10 -7.54 7.54 7.11
CA ASP A 10 -6.20 8.03 7.42
C ASP A 10 -5.11 6.96 7.26
N ILE A 11 -5.48 5.68 7.43
CA ILE A 11 -4.56 4.53 7.34
C ILE A 11 -5.20 3.45 6.46
N LEU A 12 -4.45 2.99 5.45
CA LEU A 12 -4.80 1.87 4.60
C LEU A 12 -3.91 0.66 4.92
N VAL A 13 -4.50 -0.42 5.44
CA VAL A 13 -3.79 -1.69 5.71
C VAL A 13 -4.07 -2.68 4.59
N VAL A 14 -3.00 -3.11 3.89
CA VAL A 14 -3.06 -4.05 2.78
C VAL A 14 -2.35 -5.35 3.16
N GLY A 15 -3.07 -6.47 3.11
CA GLY A 15 -2.58 -7.80 3.49
C GLY A 15 -2.53 -8.76 2.30
N ARG A 16 -3.49 -9.70 2.25
CA ARG A 16 -3.59 -10.76 1.22
C ARG A 16 -3.53 -10.26 -0.22
N ALA A 17 -3.95 -9.02 -0.47
CA ALA A 17 -3.88 -8.41 -1.79
C ALA A 17 -2.43 -8.25 -2.30
N ILE A 18 -1.45 -8.11 -1.40
CA ILE A 18 -0.02 -8.02 -1.74
C ILE A 18 0.66 -9.37 -1.56
N THR A 19 0.39 -10.08 -0.46
CA THR A 19 1.14 -11.30 -0.10
C THR A 19 0.82 -12.50 -0.99
N ALA A 20 -0.29 -12.48 -1.72
CA ALA A 20 -0.60 -13.50 -2.74
C ALA A 20 0.00 -13.17 -4.13
N SER A 21 0.62 -11.99 -4.30
CA SER A 21 1.22 -11.60 -5.57
C SER A 21 2.53 -12.35 -5.80
N LYS A 22 2.76 -12.75 -7.05
CA LYS A 22 4.07 -13.25 -7.49
C LYS A 22 5.14 -12.15 -7.48
N ASP A 23 4.71 -10.90 -7.63
CA ASP A 23 5.55 -9.71 -7.53
C ASP A 23 4.95 -8.76 -6.49
N VAL A 24 5.44 -8.92 -5.26
CA VAL A 24 5.02 -8.14 -4.08
C VAL A 24 5.34 -6.66 -4.26
N ARG A 25 6.45 -6.35 -4.95
CA ARG A 25 6.90 -4.97 -5.14
C ARG A 25 5.98 -4.25 -6.11
N HIS A 26 5.72 -4.86 -7.27
CA HIS A 26 4.82 -4.28 -8.26
C HIS A 26 3.40 -4.09 -7.69
N ALA A 27 2.89 -5.09 -6.97
CA ALA A 27 1.59 -4.98 -6.31
C ALA A 27 1.56 -3.81 -5.30
N ALA A 28 2.63 -3.59 -4.52
CA ALA A 28 2.72 -2.45 -3.61
C ALA A 28 2.82 -1.10 -4.34
N GLU A 29 3.52 -1.04 -5.47
CA GLU A 29 3.65 0.16 -6.31
C GLU A 29 2.27 0.61 -6.83
N GLU A 30 1.41 -0.31 -7.28
CA GLU A 30 0.02 0.02 -7.70
C GLU A 30 -0.79 0.70 -6.58
N PHE A 31 -0.64 0.26 -5.32
CA PHE A 31 -1.29 0.91 -4.19
C PHE A 31 -0.74 2.31 -3.91
N LEU A 32 0.55 2.57 -4.18
CA LEU A 32 1.15 3.88 -3.96
C LEU A 32 0.74 4.88 -5.05
N GLU A 33 0.65 4.45 -6.30
CA GLU A 33 0.18 5.28 -7.42
C GLU A 33 -1.27 5.76 -7.19
N GLU A 34 -2.14 4.87 -6.73
CA GLU A 34 -3.54 5.20 -6.44
C GLU A 34 -3.73 6.06 -5.17
N LEU A 35 -2.68 6.23 -4.35
CA LEU A 35 -2.71 7.11 -3.16
C LEU A 35 -2.39 8.58 -3.48
N ASP A 36 -2.05 8.91 -4.74
CA ASP A 36 -1.92 10.27 -5.30
C ASP A 36 -1.21 11.28 -4.36
N LYS A 37 0.00 10.93 -3.89
CA LYS A 37 0.84 11.84 -3.09
C LYS A 37 2.18 12.08 -3.76
N GLU A 38 2.44 13.34 -4.11
CA GLU A 38 3.68 13.79 -4.75
C GLU A 38 4.93 13.60 -3.88
N GLU A 39 4.79 13.60 -2.55
CA GLU A 39 5.84 13.25 -1.60
C GLU A 39 5.32 12.20 -0.61
N ILE A 40 5.92 11.00 -0.68
CA ILE A 40 5.63 9.89 0.23
C ILE A 40 6.92 9.55 0.96
N ASP A 41 6.94 9.78 2.27
CA ASP A 41 8.00 9.23 3.14
C ASP A 41 7.79 7.72 3.29
N GLN A 42 8.36 6.96 2.35
CA GLN A 42 8.30 5.49 2.39
C GLN A 42 9.31 4.95 3.41
N PHE A 43 8.80 4.41 4.52
CA PHE A 43 9.62 3.64 5.46
C PHE A 43 9.45 2.14 5.23
N ARG A 44 10.56 1.42 5.06
CA ARG A 44 10.57 -0.05 5.08
C ARG A 44 11.05 -0.50 6.46
N ILE A 45 10.16 -1.14 7.19
CA ILE A 45 10.49 -1.77 8.47
C ILE A 45 10.60 -3.27 8.21
N MET A 46 11.82 -3.80 8.22
CA MET A 46 12.05 -5.24 8.30
C MET A 46 12.09 -5.65 9.76
N THR A 47 11.30 -6.64 10.13
CA THR A 47 11.34 -7.29 11.43
C THR A 47 11.71 -8.75 11.24
N ASP A 48 12.74 -9.22 11.93
CA ASP A 48 13.09 -10.64 12.01
C ASP A 48 12.07 -11.37 12.90
N PHE A 49 10.95 -11.80 12.33
CA PHE A 49 10.01 -12.76 12.94
C PHE A 49 10.02 -14.06 12.16
#